data_AF-A0A915U3M1-F1
#
_entry.id   AF-A0A915U3M1-F1
#
_cell.length_a   1.000
_cell.length_b   1.000
_cell.length_c   1.000
_cell.angle_alpha   90.00
_cell.angle_beta   90.00
_cell.angle_gamma   90.00
#
_symmetry.space_group_name_H-M   'P 1'
#
loop_
_entity.id
_entity.type
_entity.pdbx_description
1 polymer ?
#
loop_
_entity_poly.entity_id
_entity_poly.type
_entity_poly.pdbx_seq_one_letter_code
_entity_poly.pdbx_strand_id
1 'polypeptide(L)'
;MDELREQREKIRLLMEYAVPDERLREARDLLDEYRDDRIALDLLHEFYSYLPEARDDWARDIRLVGRSRGVFLLALITGHSGYLYLVSSEGIEFHGRLADGFVDRKLLEFFSLPGPEDFKRTCAKPGSFPRYEPLGMDRDVCPACHAVTGEVHEFGCPVEVCPWCGGQLIHCNCRFDRLEIDELVSEEDLDRFLKLVEEKGRIPYGPEQRPFFADEGPGVVIE
;
A
#
# COMPACT_ATOMS: atom_id res chain seq x y z
N MET A 1 8.86 -7.77 -13.12
CA MET A 1 7.96 -8.66 -13.89
C MET A 1 8.01 -10.09 -13.40
N ASP A 2 9.20 -10.66 -13.13
CA ASP A 2 9.30 -12.02 -12.59
C ASP A 2 8.83 -12.15 -11.14
N GLU A 3 9.09 -11.17 -10.27
CA GLU A 3 8.66 -11.22 -8.86
C GLU A 3 7.15 -11.36 -8.66
N LEU A 4 6.34 -10.52 -9.34
CA LEU A 4 4.87 -10.60 -9.25
C LEU A 4 4.32 -11.91 -9.83
N ARG A 5 5.01 -12.50 -10.81
CA ARG A 5 4.66 -13.81 -11.33
C ARG A 5 4.95 -14.90 -10.31
N GLU A 6 6.13 -14.90 -9.70
CA GLU A 6 6.50 -15.85 -8.65
C GLU A 6 5.56 -15.76 -7.44
N GLN A 7 5.19 -14.56 -7.03
CA GLN A 7 4.23 -14.35 -5.95
C GLN A 7 2.85 -14.93 -6.27
N ARG A 8 2.35 -14.75 -7.50
CA ARG A 8 1.10 -15.38 -7.93
C ARG A 8 1.17 -16.90 -7.89
N GLU A 9 2.28 -17.51 -8.30
CA GLU A 9 2.43 -18.97 -8.20
C GLU A 9 2.43 -19.43 -6.73
N LYS A 10 3.09 -18.70 -5.84
CA LYS A 10 3.03 -18.98 -4.39
C LYS A 10 1.59 -18.91 -3.86
N ILE A 11 0.85 -17.86 -4.21
CA ILE A 11 -0.55 -17.71 -3.81
C ILE A 11 -1.38 -18.87 -4.36
N ARG A 12 -1.21 -19.26 -5.63
CA ARG A 12 -1.93 -20.39 -6.23
C ARG A 12 -1.69 -21.69 -5.48
N LEU A 13 -0.45 -21.95 -5.05
CA LEU A 13 -0.12 -23.13 -4.25
C LEU A 13 -0.81 -23.08 -2.87
N LEU A 14 -0.82 -21.92 -2.19
CA LEU A 14 -1.52 -21.77 -0.91
C LEU A 14 -3.03 -22.00 -1.05
N MET A 15 -3.62 -21.50 -2.14
CA MET A 15 -5.05 -21.66 -2.42
C MET A 15 -5.48 -23.13 -2.57
N GLU A 16 -4.60 -24.02 -3.04
CA GLU A 16 -4.93 -25.45 -3.17
C GLU A 16 -5.23 -26.13 -1.82
N TYR A 17 -4.75 -25.57 -0.71
CA TYR A 17 -4.99 -26.08 0.64
C TYR A 17 -5.97 -25.23 1.43
N ALA A 18 -6.09 -23.95 1.10
CA ALA A 18 -6.90 -22.99 1.84
C ALA A 18 -8.32 -22.83 1.30
N VAL A 19 -8.52 -22.98 -0.01
CA VAL A 19 -9.78 -22.65 -0.68
C VAL A 19 -10.64 -23.90 -0.85
N PRO A 20 -11.93 -23.88 -0.46
CA PRO A 20 -12.84 -24.98 -0.79
C PRO A 20 -12.88 -25.26 -2.30
N ASP A 21 -12.82 -26.52 -2.71
CA ASP A 21 -12.71 -26.95 -4.13
C ASP A 21 -13.72 -26.25 -5.06
N GLU A 22 -14.95 -26.13 -4.59
CA GLU A 22 -16.09 -25.53 -5.31
C GLU A 22 -16.00 -24.01 -5.48
N ARG A 23 -15.05 -23.35 -4.79
CA ARG A 23 -14.76 -21.90 -4.88
C ARG A 23 -13.39 -21.58 -5.46
N LEU A 24 -12.57 -22.60 -5.74
CA LEU A 24 -11.21 -22.40 -6.24
C LEU A 24 -11.14 -21.58 -7.54
N ARG A 25 -12.15 -21.74 -8.41
CA ARG A 25 -12.25 -20.94 -9.65
C ARG A 25 -12.48 -19.46 -9.36
N GLU A 26 -13.46 -19.12 -8.52
CA GLU A 26 -13.80 -17.73 -8.19
C GLU A 26 -12.62 -17.03 -7.50
N ALA A 27 -11.92 -17.74 -6.61
CA ALA A 27 -10.74 -17.21 -5.95
C ALA A 27 -9.57 -16.97 -6.93
N ARG A 28 -9.42 -17.81 -7.98
CA ARG A 28 -8.41 -17.62 -9.04
C ARG A 28 -8.76 -16.45 -9.95
N ASP A 29 -10.03 -16.27 -10.27
CA ASP A 29 -10.49 -15.13 -11.07
C ASP A 29 -10.14 -13.81 -10.36
N LEU A 30 -10.30 -13.73 -9.04
CA LEU A 30 -9.87 -12.57 -8.24
C LEU A 30 -8.34 -12.36 -8.29
N LEU A 31 -7.55 -13.43 -8.14
CA LEU A 31 -6.09 -13.36 -8.24
C LEU A 31 -5.63 -12.83 -9.60
N ASP A 32 -6.28 -13.27 -10.68
CA ASP A 32 -5.95 -12.85 -12.04
C ASP A 32 -6.38 -11.40 -12.32
N GLU A 33 -7.43 -10.89 -11.66
CA GLU A 33 -7.83 -9.48 -11.73
C GLU A 33 -6.74 -8.56 -11.16
N TYR A 34 -6.12 -8.94 -10.04
CA TYR A 34 -5.07 -8.17 -9.37
C TYR A 34 -3.65 -8.58 -9.78
N ARG A 35 -3.50 -9.25 -10.92
CA ARG A 35 -2.24 -9.91 -11.31
C ARG A 35 -0.99 -9.01 -11.41
N ASP A 36 -1.21 -7.73 -11.63
CA ASP A 36 -0.19 -6.70 -11.82
C ASP A 36 -0.19 -5.68 -10.66
N ASP A 37 -0.97 -5.92 -9.59
CA ASP A 37 -1.09 -5.04 -8.43
C ASP A 37 -0.39 -5.65 -7.21
N ARG A 38 0.75 -5.06 -6.84
CA ARG A 38 1.56 -5.55 -5.72
C ARG A 38 0.81 -5.49 -4.38
N ILE A 39 0.07 -4.42 -4.11
CA ILE A 39 -0.66 -4.23 -2.85
C ILE A 39 -1.70 -5.34 -2.64
N ALA A 40 -2.48 -5.64 -3.67
CA ALA A 40 -3.48 -6.71 -3.63
C ALA A 40 -2.82 -8.10 -3.57
N LEU A 41 -1.70 -8.31 -4.27
CA LEU A 41 -0.97 -9.59 -4.20
C LEU A 41 -0.33 -9.83 -2.83
N ASP A 42 0.21 -8.79 -2.18
CA ASP A 42 0.74 -8.87 -0.82
C ASP A 42 -0.39 -9.21 0.17
N LEU A 43 -1.55 -8.57 0.02
CA LEU A 43 -2.75 -8.89 0.81
C LEU A 43 -3.23 -10.33 0.64
N LEU A 44 -3.35 -10.81 -0.60
CA LEU A 44 -3.78 -12.18 -0.87
C LEU A 44 -2.76 -13.19 -0.35
N HIS A 45 -1.47 -12.92 -0.51
CA HIS A 45 -0.41 -13.77 0.00
C HIS A 45 -0.48 -13.88 1.53
N GLU A 46 -0.62 -12.76 2.24
CA GLU A 46 -0.74 -12.74 3.70
C GLU A 46 -1.96 -13.54 4.17
N PHE A 47 -3.13 -13.29 3.57
CA PHE A 47 -4.35 -13.99 3.93
C PHE A 47 -4.26 -15.50 3.75
N TYR A 48 -3.76 -15.97 2.62
CA TYR A 48 -3.64 -17.40 2.36
C TYR A 48 -2.47 -18.07 3.08
N SER A 49 -1.47 -17.29 3.52
CA SER A 49 -0.39 -17.77 4.40
C SER A 49 -0.88 -17.96 5.84
N TYR A 50 -1.77 -17.07 6.30
CA TYR A 50 -2.25 -17.02 7.68
C TYR A 50 -3.77 -16.83 7.73
N LEU A 51 -4.51 -17.91 7.48
CA LEU A 51 -5.97 -17.89 7.57
C LEU A 51 -6.42 -17.48 8.99
N PRO A 52 -7.12 -16.33 9.17
CA PRO A 52 -7.36 -15.76 10.50
C PRO A 52 -8.12 -16.67 11.47
N GLU A 53 -8.97 -17.56 10.96
CA GLU A 53 -9.77 -18.50 11.75
C GLU A 53 -9.34 -19.96 11.59
N ALA A 54 -8.15 -20.21 11.00
CA ALA A 54 -7.57 -21.54 10.77
C ALA A 54 -8.55 -22.54 10.13
N ARG A 55 -9.36 -22.06 9.19
CA ARG A 55 -10.33 -22.84 8.43
C ARG A 55 -10.29 -22.45 6.98
N ASP A 56 -10.70 -23.38 6.12
CA ASP A 56 -10.81 -23.15 4.69
C ASP A 56 -11.71 -21.94 4.42
N ASP A 57 -11.22 -21.01 3.60
CA ASP A 57 -11.91 -19.79 3.21
C ASP A 57 -11.33 -19.28 1.89
N TRP A 58 -11.99 -18.32 1.28
CA TRP A 58 -11.58 -17.78 -0.01
C TRP A 58 -11.81 -16.28 -0.07
N ALA A 59 -10.85 -15.57 -0.65
CA ALA A 59 -10.97 -14.15 -0.94
C ALA A 59 -12.00 -13.95 -2.06
N ARG A 60 -13.07 -13.21 -1.76
CA ARG A 60 -14.14 -12.88 -2.71
C ARG A 60 -13.97 -11.50 -3.31
N ASP A 61 -13.54 -10.54 -2.50
CA ASP A 61 -13.47 -9.15 -2.91
C ASP A 61 -12.53 -8.34 -2.00
N ILE A 62 -11.97 -7.26 -2.53
CA ILE A 62 -11.12 -6.33 -1.79
C ILE A 62 -11.81 -4.96 -1.77
N ARG A 63 -12.00 -4.41 -0.58
CA ARG A 63 -12.66 -3.11 -0.36
C ARG A 63 -11.67 -2.09 0.15
N LEU A 64 -11.73 -0.88 -0.40
CA LEU A 64 -10.93 0.24 0.06
C LEU A 64 -11.67 0.96 1.20
N VAL A 65 -11.16 0.82 2.42
CA VAL A 65 -11.73 1.47 3.62
C VAL A 65 -11.16 2.89 3.76
N GLY A 66 -9.86 3.03 3.56
CA GLY A 66 -9.16 4.30 3.63
C GLY A 66 -7.83 4.24 2.92
N ARG A 67 -7.37 5.40 2.47
CA ARG A 67 -6.03 5.60 1.88
C ARG A 67 -5.51 6.93 2.36
N SER A 68 -4.24 6.99 2.71
CA SER A 68 -3.56 8.22 3.09
C SER A 68 -2.06 8.03 2.99
N ARG A 69 -1.37 8.91 2.25
CA ARG A 69 0.10 8.96 2.16
C ARG A 69 0.75 7.63 1.76
N GLY A 70 0.11 6.89 0.86
CA GLY A 70 0.62 5.59 0.39
C GLY A 70 0.28 4.38 1.26
N VAL A 71 -0.36 4.60 2.41
CA VAL A 71 -0.86 3.53 3.28
C VAL A 71 -2.33 3.27 2.96
N PHE A 72 -2.71 2.00 2.91
CA PHE A 72 -4.06 1.53 2.60
C PHE A 72 -4.63 0.79 3.80
N LEU A 73 -5.85 1.14 4.18
CA LEU A 73 -6.71 0.28 5.00
C LEU A 73 -7.64 -0.47 4.04
N LEU A 74 -7.38 -1.77 3.89
CA LEU A 74 -8.15 -2.65 3.02
C LEU A 74 -9.00 -3.60 3.84
N ALA A 75 -10.20 -3.88 3.35
CA ALA A 75 -11.05 -4.93 3.87
C ALA A 75 -11.11 -6.08 2.88
N LEU A 76 -10.53 -7.22 3.24
CA LEU A 76 -10.65 -8.46 2.49
C LEU A 76 -11.98 -9.14 2.85
N ILE A 77 -12.86 -9.26 1.89
CA ILE A 77 -14.17 -9.90 2.05
C ILE A 77 -14.06 -11.34 1.59
N THR A 78 -14.43 -12.27 2.46
CA THR A 78 -14.31 -13.72 2.21
C THR A 78 -15.67 -14.40 2.12
N GLY A 79 -15.68 -15.73 2.03
CA GLY A 79 -16.90 -16.52 2.10
C GLY A 79 -17.58 -16.44 3.47
N HIS A 80 -16.82 -16.15 4.52
CA HIS A 80 -17.30 -16.19 5.90
C HIS A 80 -17.32 -14.85 6.61
N SER A 81 -16.35 -13.97 6.36
CA SER A 81 -16.23 -12.71 7.09
C SER A 81 -15.57 -11.61 6.26
N GLY A 82 -15.34 -10.47 6.91
CA GLY A 82 -14.48 -9.42 6.38
C GLY A 82 -13.34 -9.21 7.36
N TYR A 83 -12.14 -8.98 6.85
CA TYR A 83 -10.93 -8.79 7.64
C TYR A 83 -10.23 -7.49 7.24
N LEU A 84 -9.75 -6.74 8.23
CA LEU A 84 -9.05 -5.47 8.02
C LEU A 84 -7.54 -5.69 7.97
N TYR A 85 -6.90 -5.09 6.97
CA TYR A 85 -5.45 -5.10 6.80
C TYR A 85 -4.95 -3.69 6.52
N LEU A 86 -3.84 -3.32 7.16
CA LEU A 86 -3.07 -2.15 6.82
C LEU A 86 -1.97 -2.59 5.86
N VAL A 87 -1.88 -1.95 4.70
CA VAL A 87 -0.92 -2.32 3.65
C VAL A 87 -0.16 -1.07 3.22
N SER A 88 1.17 -1.14 3.19
CA SER A 88 2.07 -0.08 2.70
C SER A 88 3.19 -0.67 1.86
N SER A 89 4.16 0.16 1.46
CA SER A 89 5.37 -0.33 0.78
C SER A 89 6.30 -1.12 1.72
N GLU A 90 6.18 -0.92 3.04
CA GLU A 90 7.00 -1.56 4.06
C GLU A 90 6.48 -2.94 4.50
N GLY A 91 5.17 -3.17 4.39
CA GLY A 91 4.58 -4.45 4.76
C GLY A 91 3.07 -4.45 4.90
N ILE A 92 2.57 -5.51 5.54
CA ILE A 92 1.15 -5.76 5.78
C ILE A 92 0.91 -6.15 7.23
N GLU A 93 -0.14 -5.60 7.83
CA GLU A 93 -0.56 -5.90 9.21
C GLU A 93 -2.04 -6.27 9.27
N PHE A 94 -2.36 -7.34 10.01
CA PHE A 94 -3.73 -7.76 10.28
C PHE A 94 -4.33 -6.99 11.47
N HIS A 95 -5.48 -6.35 11.27
CA HIS A 95 -6.17 -5.54 12.27
C HIS A 95 -7.48 -6.16 12.80
N GLY A 96 -7.74 -7.44 12.50
CA GLY A 96 -8.92 -8.13 13.01
C GLY A 96 -10.09 -8.15 12.04
N ARG A 97 -11.28 -8.46 12.57
CA ARG A 97 -12.49 -8.60 11.78
C ARG A 97 -13.14 -7.25 11.53
N LEU A 98 -13.59 -7.05 10.29
CA LEU A 98 -14.34 -5.86 9.88
C LEU A 98 -15.57 -5.63 10.77
N ALA A 99 -16.29 -6.70 11.12
CA ALA A 99 -17.51 -6.62 11.93
C ALA A 99 -17.28 -6.07 13.35
N ASP A 100 -16.08 -6.24 13.89
CA ASP A 100 -15.74 -5.75 15.23
C ASP A 100 -15.55 -4.23 15.23
N GLY A 101 -15.27 -3.64 14.05
CA GLY A 101 -15.05 -2.20 13.86
C GLY A 101 -13.81 -1.70 14.59
N PHE A 102 -12.92 -2.60 14.98
CA PHE A 102 -11.77 -2.27 15.80
C PHE A 102 -10.66 -1.65 14.94
N VAL A 103 -10.49 -0.34 15.09
CA VAL A 103 -9.36 0.41 14.54
C VAL A 103 -8.92 1.38 15.64
N ASP A 104 -7.62 1.41 15.94
CA ASP A 104 -7.02 2.39 16.85
C ASP A 104 -7.52 3.80 16.48
N ARG A 105 -7.87 4.62 17.48
CA ARG A 105 -8.30 5.99 17.25
C ARG A 105 -7.30 6.78 16.40
N LYS A 106 -6.00 6.53 16.58
CA LYS A 106 -4.94 7.15 15.77
C LYS A 106 -5.04 6.76 14.29
N LEU A 107 -5.39 5.51 14.00
CA LEU A 107 -5.58 5.04 12.62
C LEU A 107 -6.84 5.65 12.00
N LEU A 108 -7.94 5.76 12.75
CA LEU A 108 -9.14 6.45 12.27
C LEU A 108 -8.84 7.92 11.93
N GLU A 109 -8.11 8.62 12.81
CA GLU A 109 -7.68 10.00 12.58
C GLU A 109 -6.75 10.11 11.37
N PHE A 110 -5.80 9.18 11.20
CA PHE A 110 -4.87 9.13 10.07
C PHE A 110 -5.59 9.02 8.71
N PHE A 111 -6.66 8.22 8.63
CA PHE A 111 -7.47 8.05 7.43
C PHE A 111 -8.63 9.06 7.31
N SER A 112 -8.73 10.02 8.22
CA SER A 112 -9.88 10.95 8.31
C SER A 112 -11.23 10.22 8.36
N LEU A 113 -11.25 9.04 9.00
CA LEU A 113 -12.45 8.24 9.16
C LEU A 113 -13.29 8.73 10.36
N PRO A 114 -14.61 8.44 10.37
CA PRO A 114 -15.46 8.72 11.50
C PRO A 114 -14.94 8.07 12.80
N GLY A 115 -15.39 8.59 13.94
CA GLY A 115 -15.06 7.99 15.24
C GLY A 115 -15.49 6.52 15.35
N PRO A 116 -14.99 5.78 16.35
CA PRO A 116 -15.11 4.32 16.43
C PRO A 116 -16.55 3.80 16.26
N GLU A 117 -17.51 4.47 16.88
CA GLU A 117 -18.92 4.03 16.89
C GLU A 117 -19.57 4.20 15.52
N ASP A 118 -19.19 5.24 14.80
CA ASP A 118 -19.68 5.54 13.46
C ASP A 118 -19.02 4.62 12.44
N PHE A 119 -17.71 4.42 12.59
CA PHE A 119 -16.95 3.49 11.78
C PHE A 119 -17.49 2.05 11.90
N LYS A 120 -17.80 1.59 13.12
CA LYS A 120 -18.41 0.28 13.34
C LYS A 120 -19.76 0.12 12.62
N ARG A 121 -20.58 1.19 12.57
CA ARG A 121 -21.85 1.17 11.83
C ARG A 121 -21.63 1.08 10.32
N THR A 122 -20.61 1.73 9.79
CA THR A 122 -20.21 1.61 8.37
C THR A 122 -19.71 0.21 8.07
N CYS A 123 -18.87 -0.36 8.94
CA CYS A 123 -18.32 -1.71 8.81
C CYS A 123 -19.40 -2.81 8.81
N ALA A 124 -20.53 -2.59 9.48
CA ALA A 124 -21.69 -3.49 9.41
C ALA A 124 -22.28 -3.61 7.99
N LYS A 125 -21.90 -2.73 7.06
CA LYS A 125 -22.30 -2.75 5.66
C LYS A 125 -21.05 -2.74 4.76
N PRO A 126 -20.38 -3.88 4.56
CA PRO A 126 -19.14 -3.94 3.77
C PRO A 126 -19.28 -3.38 2.34
N GLY A 127 -20.47 -3.50 1.74
CA GLY A 127 -20.76 -2.93 0.41
C GLY A 127 -20.86 -1.40 0.36
N SER A 128 -20.77 -0.70 1.50
CA SER A 128 -20.67 0.77 1.54
C SER A 128 -19.28 1.28 1.19
N PHE A 129 -18.26 0.42 1.30
CA PHE A 129 -16.91 0.76 0.86
C PHE A 129 -16.74 0.52 -0.64
N PRO A 130 -16.04 1.42 -1.35
CA PRO A 130 -15.71 1.21 -2.74
C PRO A 130 -14.85 -0.06 -2.90
N ARG A 131 -14.95 -0.67 -4.08
CA ARG A 131 -14.06 -1.76 -4.45
C ARG A 131 -12.65 -1.20 -4.63
N TYR A 132 -11.64 -1.94 -4.19
CA TYR A 132 -10.25 -1.58 -4.46
C TYR A 132 -9.94 -1.82 -5.94
N GLU A 133 -9.43 -0.80 -6.62
CA GLU A 133 -9.06 -0.87 -8.04
C GLU A 133 -7.53 -0.94 -8.19
N PRO A 134 -7.01 -1.76 -9.11
CA PRO A 134 -5.58 -1.86 -9.37
C PRO A 134 -4.92 -0.52 -9.70
N LEU A 135 -3.81 -0.19 -9.03
CA LEU A 135 -3.16 1.12 -9.13
C LEU A 135 -2.25 1.30 -10.35
N GLY A 136 -1.88 0.20 -11.03
CA GLY A 136 -0.75 0.13 -11.96
C GLY A 136 -0.77 1.09 -13.17
N MET A 137 -1.92 1.70 -13.48
CA MET A 137 -2.07 2.60 -14.63
C MET A 137 -2.47 4.03 -14.27
N ASP A 138 -2.69 4.33 -12.99
CA ASP A 138 -3.15 5.64 -12.59
C ASP A 138 -1.98 6.63 -12.52
N ARG A 139 -2.02 7.67 -13.37
CA ARG A 139 -0.99 8.73 -13.39
C ARG A 139 -1.09 9.63 -12.18
N ASP A 140 -2.27 9.70 -11.55
CA ASP A 140 -2.51 10.43 -10.32
C ASP A 140 -2.03 9.67 -9.08
N VAL A 141 -1.33 8.55 -9.26
CA VAL A 141 -0.74 7.76 -8.19
C VAL A 141 0.77 7.64 -8.37
N CYS A 142 1.53 7.89 -7.31
CA CYS A 142 2.96 7.65 -7.28
C CYS A 142 3.22 6.14 -7.49
N PRO A 143 4.07 5.74 -8.44
CA PRO A 143 4.32 4.32 -8.71
C PRO A 143 5.19 3.63 -7.65
N ALA A 144 5.79 4.38 -6.72
CA ALA A 144 6.67 3.84 -5.68
C ALA A 144 5.95 3.67 -4.35
N CYS A 145 5.43 4.77 -3.79
CA CYS A 145 4.76 4.74 -2.49
C CYS A 145 3.23 4.77 -2.60
N HIS A 146 2.66 4.94 -3.78
CA HIS A 146 1.21 5.07 -3.97
C HIS A 146 0.54 6.27 -3.27
N ALA A 147 1.25 7.38 -3.05
CA ALA A 147 0.59 8.65 -2.72
C ALA A 147 -0.26 9.14 -3.91
N VAL A 148 -1.46 9.69 -3.67
CA VAL A 148 -2.26 10.32 -4.74
C VAL A 148 -1.82 11.76 -5.02
N THR A 149 -2.18 12.30 -6.17
CA THR A 149 -1.98 13.72 -6.51
C THR A 149 -2.52 14.60 -5.39
N GLY A 150 -1.67 15.48 -4.85
CA GLY A 150 -2.00 16.39 -3.75
C GLY A 150 -1.71 15.83 -2.35
N GLU A 151 -1.39 14.54 -2.18
CA GLU A 151 -0.87 13.99 -0.93
C GLU A 151 0.65 14.08 -0.86
N VAL A 152 1.20 14.19 0.34
CA VAL A 152 2.64 14.00 0.54
C VAL A 152 3.00 12.52 0.41
N HIS A 153 4.22 12.24 -0.06
CA HIS A 153 4.74 10.88 -0.18
C HIS A 153 4.85 10.17 1.18
N GLU A 154 4.99 8.85 1.17
CA GLU A 154 5.62 8.13 2.28
C GLU A 154 7.06 8.64 2.44
N PHE A 155 7.51 8.85 3.68
CA PHE A 155 8.84 9.43 3.92
C PHE A 155 9.93 8.46 3.45
N GLY A 156 10.85 8.96 2.62
CA GLY A 156 11.88 8.11 2.00
C GLY A 156 11.46 7.50 0.67
N CYS A 157 10.29 7.87 0.13
CA CYS A 157 9.92 7.50 -1.23
C CYS A 157 10.99 7.99 -2.25
N PRO A 158 11.43 7.15 -3.20
CA PRO A 158 12.46 7.52 -4.18
C PRO A 158 12.00 8.62 -5.16
N VAL A 159 10.69 8.87 -5.25
CA VAL A 159 10.08 9.89 -6.09
C VAL A 159 9.88 11.21 -5.31
N GLU A 160 10.01 11.19 -3.98
CA GLU A 160 9.79 12.38 -3.16
C GLU A 160 10.77 13.50 -3.50
N VAL A 161 10.23 14.70 -3.72
CA VAL A 161 11.02 15.89 -4.07
C VAL A 161 11.44 16.64 -2.80
N CYS A 162 12.74 16.95 -2.73
CA CYS A 162 13.36 17.71 -1.66
C CYS A 162 12.85 19.17 -1.65
N PRO A 163 12.29 19.67 -0.53
CA PRO A 163 11.74 21.02 -0.46
C PRO A 163 12.80 22.14 -0.39
N TRP A 164 14.08 21.77 -0.30
CA TRP A 164 15.18 22.75 -0.30
C TRP A 164 15.85 22.92 -1.67
N CYS A 165 16.08 21.82 -2.40
CA CYS A 165 16.85 21.86 -3.65
C CYS A 165 16.07 21.41 -4.89
N GLY A 166 14.86 20.84 -4.73
CA GLY A 166 14.06 20.34 -5.85
C GLY A 166 14.57 19.02 -6.47
N GLY A 167 15.67 18.45 -5.97
CA GLY A 167 16.10 17.09 -6.33
C GLY A 167 15.33 16.00 -5.59
N GLN A 168 15.65 14.72 -5.81
CA GLN A 168 15.04 13.61 -5.05
C GLN A 168 15.55 13.60 -3.60
N LEU A 169 14.63 13.53 -2.63
CA LEU A 169 14.93 13.65 -1.20
C LEU A 169 15.98 12.62 -0.74
N ILE A 170 15.81 11.37 -1.15
CA ILE A 170 16.71 10.26 -0.80
C ILE A 170 18.10 10.33 -1.46
N HIS A 171 18.29 11.20 -2.47
CA HIS A 171 19.57 11.33 -3.19
C HIS A 171 20.28 12.66 -2.96
N CYS A 172 19.61 13.65 -2.35
CA CYS A 172 20.21 14.96 -2.11
C CYS A 172 21.07 15.01 -0.84
N ASN A 173 22.11 15.85 -0.85
CA ASN A 173 22.94 16.12 0.34
C ASN A 173 22.25 16.99 1.40
N CYS A 174 21.10 17.61 1.08
CA CYS A 174 20.37 18.44 2.06
C CYS A 174 20.00 17.67 3.33
N ARG A 175 19.84 16.34 3.26
CA ARG A 175 19.59 15.49 4.43
C ARG A 175 20.73 15.53 5.46
N PHE A 176 21.96 15.68 4.99
CA PHE A 176 23.17 15.78 5.79
C PHE A 176 23.39 17.22 6.25
N ASP A 177 23.34 18.17 5.29
CA ASP A 177 23.58 19.59 5.55
C ASP A 177 22.62 20.18 6.60
N ARG A 178 21.36 19.72 6.63
CA ARG A 178 20.33 20.21 7.55
C ARG A 178 20.44 19.65 8.96
N LEU A 179 21.03 18.47 9.09
CA LEU A 179 21.24 17.80 10.38
C LEU A 179 22.62 18.09 10.96
N GLU A 180 23.52 18.66 10.16
CA GLU A 180 24.94 18.88 10.48
C GLU A 180 25.65 17.56 10.84
N ILE A 181 25.38 16.52 10.04
CA ILE A 181 25.98 15.18 10.17
C ILE A 181 26.48 14.70 8.81
N ASP A 182 27.41 13.77 8.80
CA ASP A 182 27.97 13.20 7.56
C ASP A 182 27.16 12.01 7.01
N GLU A 183 26.44 11.30 7.87
CA GLU A 183 25.67 10.09 7.51
C GLU A 183 24.45 9.90 8.43
N LEU A 184 23.38 9.31 7.89
CA LEU A 184 22.19 8.88 8.63
C LEU A 184 22.41 7.42 9.07
N VAL A 185 22.69 7.19 10.36
CA VAL A 185 23.05 5.85 10.86
C VAL A 185 22.06 5.30 11.88
N SER A 186 21.12 6.12 12.36
CA SER A 186 20.16 5.74 13.38
C SER A 186 18.72 6.16 13.04
N GLU A 187 17.75 5.49 13.66
CA GLU A 187 16.34 5.89 13.60
C GLU A 187 16.13 7.31 14.17
N GLU A 188 16.89 7.70 15.20
CA GLU A 188 16.83 9.05 15.76
C GLU A 188 17.23 10.13 14.73
N ASP A 189 18.21 9.84 13.88
CA ASP A 189 18.58 10.75 12.79
C ASP A 189 17.46 10.88 11.75
N LEU A 190 16.77 9.78 11.44
CA LEU A 190 15.61 9.78 10.53
C LEU A 190 14.45 10.58 11.12
N ASP A 191 14.15 10.41 12.41
CA ASP A 191 13.11 11.17 13.11
C ASP A 191 13.40 12.67 13.13
N ARG A 192 14.66 13.03 13.42
CA ARG A 192 15.11 14.43 13.36
C ARG A 192 14.99 14.97 11.95
N PHE A 193 15.36 14.17 10.94
CA PHE A 193 15.26 14.60 9.55
C PHE A 193 13.80 14.82 9.14
N LEU A 194 12.93 13.86 9.43
CA LEU A 194 11.51 13.93 9.12
C LEU A 194 10.90 15.23 9.68
N LYS A 195 11.19 15.57 10.95
CA LYS A 195 10.72 16.83 11.56
C LYS A 195 11.16 18.06 10.76
N LEU A 196 12.42 18.13 10.35
CA LEU A 196 12.93 19.26 9.56
C LEU A 196 12.25 19.37 8.18
N VAL A 197 12.00 18.23 7.52
CA VAL A 197 11.29 18.23 6.24
C VAL A 197 9.82 18.65 6.42
N GLU A 198 9.16 18.16 7.47
CA GLU A 198 7.78 18.54 7.80
C GLU A 198 7.65 20.03 8.12
N GLU A 199 8.55 20.57 8.95
CA GLU A 199 8.61 22.00 9.28
C GLU A 199 8.86 22.87 8.05
N LYS A 200 9.69 22.40 7.12
CA LYS A 200 9.93 23.10 5.85
C LYS A 200 8.69 23.08 4.94
N GLY A 201 7.85 22.05 5.06
CA GLY A 201 6.72 21.77 4.20
C GLY A 201 7.12 20.78 3.10
N ARG A 202 6.66 19.53 3.24
CA ARG A 202 6.83 18.49 2.23
C ARG A 202 6.08 18.85 0.95
N ILE A 203 6.66 18.53 -0.20
CA ILE A 203 6.04 18.77 -1.51
C ILE A 203 5.05 17.63 -1.80
N PRO A 204 3.77 17.92 -2.03
CA PRO A 204 2.80 16.90 -2.44
C PRO A 204 3.16 16.28 -3.78
N TYR A 205 2.76 15.02 -3.99
CA TYR A 205 2.88 14.34 -5.26
C TYR A 205 2.07 15.06 -6.34
N GLY A 206 2.67 15.15 -7.52
CA GLY A 206 2.01 15.55 -8.76
C GLY A 206 2.43 14.62 -9.89
N PRO A 207 1.59 14.41 -10.92
CA PRO A 207 1.88 13.49 -12.03
C PRO A 207 3.20 13.81 -12.77
N GLU A 208 3.65 15.06 -12.72
CA GLU A 208 4.94 15.51 -13.27
C GLU A 208 6.16 14.95 -12.56
N GLN A 209 6.01 14.50 -11.30
CA GLN A 209 7.06 13.84 -10.53
C GLN A 209 7.23 12.38 -10.92
N ARG A 210 6.24 11.80 -11.62
CA ARG A 210 6.30 10.40 -12.05
C ARG A 210 7.53 10.19 -12.93
N PRO A 211 8.40 9.22 -12.60
CA PRO A 211 9.54 8.91 -13.44
C PRO A 211 9.09 8.59 -14.87
N PHE A 212 9.58 9.37 -15.84
CA PHE A 212 9.48 9.00 -17.23
C PHE A 212 10.49 7.89 -17.46
N PHE A 213 10.05 6.63 -17.41
CA PHE A 213 10.77 5.60 -18.13
C PHE A 213 10.60 5.97 -19.60
N ALA A 214 11.70 6.33 -20.26
CA ALA A 214 11.71 6.36 -21.71
C ALA A 214 11.45 4.92 -22.15
N ASP A 215 10.20 4.62 -22.51
CA ASP A 215 9.87 3.40 -23.23
C ASP A 215 10.84 3.30 -24.41
N GLU A 216 11.69 2.26 -24.40
CA GLU A 216 12.45 1.78 -25.57
C GLU A 216 13.12 2.87 -26.44
N GLY A 217 13.91 3.75 -25.82
CA GLY A 217 14.90 4.51 -26.59
C GLY A 217 15.89 3.53 -27.25
N PRO A 218 16.30 3.73 -28.53
CA PRO A 218 17.26 2.83 -29.17
C PRO A 218 18.51 2.83 -28.30
N GLY A 219 18.88 1.65 -27.80
CA GLY A 219 19.97 1.47 -26.85
C GLY A 219 21.17 2.31 -27.26
N VAL A 220 21.74 3.04 -26.29
CA VAL A 220 22.93 3.85 -26.50
C VAL A 220 24.00 2.93 -27.10
N VAL A 221 24.30 3.11 -28.39
CA VAL A 221 25.47 2.51 -29.01
C VAL A 221 26.64 3.29 -28.45
N ILE A 222 27.37 2.64 -27.55
CA ILE A 222 28.67 3.14 -27.10
C ILE A 222 29.65 2.77 -28.21
N GLU A 223 30.20 3.76 -28.89
CA GLU A 223 31.34 3.62 -29.82
C GLU A 223 32.65 3.34 -29.06
#